data_AF-A0AAU5WL39-F1
#
_entry.id   AF-A0AAU5WL39-F1
#
_cell.length_a   1.000
_cell.length_b   1.000
_cell.length_c   1.000
_cell.angle_alpha   90.00
_cell.angle_beta   90.00
_cell.angle_gamma   90.00
#
_symmetry.space_group_name_H-M   'P 1'
#
loop_
_entity.id
_entity.type
_entity.pdbx_description
1 polymer ?
#
loop_
_entity_poly.entity_id
_entity_poly.type
_entity_poly.pdbx_seq_one_letter_code
_entity_poly.pdbx_strand_id
1 'polypeptide(L)'
;MYCSTCGDERLFEQPPCPDGHGPDCPERFCAECGTAVLIGLPPVVPVIAGAVTGPLPGITTTSGTPTVHGVPALIGTPASGRTTSARAVA
;
A
#
# COMPACT_ATOMS: atom_id res chain seq x y z
N MET A 1 -16.72 4.07 -8.00
CA MET A 1 -15.37 4.68 -8.15
C MET A 1 -14.61 3.88 -9.20
N TYR A 2 -13.66 4.46 -9.92
CA TYR A 2 -12.92 3.72 -10.94
C TYR A 2 -11.89 2.77 -10.32
N CYS A 3 -11.88 1.51 -10.75
CA CYS A 3 -10.85 0.54 -10.39
C CYS A 3 -9.89 0.36 -11.56
N SER A 4 -8.63 0.75 -11.38
CA SER A 4 -7.58 0.59 -12.41
C SER A 4 -7.25 -0.87 -12.74
N THR A 5 -7.50 -1.79 -11.82
CA THR A 5 -7.27 -3.23 -12.03
C THR A 5 -8.39 -3.87 -12.86
N CYS A 6 -9.66 -3.53 -12.60
CA CYS A 6 -10.79 -4.02 -13.41
C CYS A 6 -10.93 -3.27 -14.74
N GLY A 7 -10.52 -2.00 -14.77
CA GLY A 7 -10.59 -1.14 -15.94
C GLY A 7 -11.88 -0.33 -16.07
N ASP A 8 -12.72 -0.29 -15.04
CA ASP A 8 -14.05 0.33 -15.08
C ASP A 8 -14.58 0.74 -13.68
N GLU A 9 -15.85 1.17 -13.61
CA GLU A 9 -16.49 1.67 -12.39
C GLU A 9 -16.96 0.54 -11.48
N ARG A 10 -16.47 0.50 -10.24
CA ARG A 10 -16.80 -0.55 -9.26
C ARG A 10 -17.29 0.01 -7.93
N LEU A 11 -17.98 -0.87 -7.19
CA LEU A 11 -18.30 -0.66 -5.78
C LEU A 11 -17.06 -0.92 -4.93
N PHE A 12 -16.87 -0.09 -3.92
CA PHE A 12 -15.78 -0.23 -2.96
C PHE A 12 -16.35 -0.35 -1.56
N GLU A 13 -15.87 -1.33 -0.81
CA GLU A 13 -16.21 -1.55 0.59
C GLU A 13 -15.06 -1.14 1.50
N GLN A 14 -15.38 -0.95 2.79
CA GLN A 14 -14.41 -0.66 3.83
C GLN A 14 -14.26 -1.92 4.69
N PRO A 15 -13.19 -2.71 4.53
CA PRO A 15 -12.97 -3.86 5.37
C PRO A 15 -12.65 -3.43 6.81
N PRO A 16 -12.64 -4.37 7.77
CA PRO A 16 -12.21 -4.12 9.14
C PRO A 16 -10.84 -3.44 9.14
N CYS A 17 -10.77 -2.24 9.72
CA CYS A 17 -9.57 -1.41 9.74
C CYS A 17 -8.79 -1.70 11.04
N PRO A 18 -7.66 -2.44 10.99
CA PRO A 18 -6.89 -2.81 12.18
C PRO A 18 -6.23 -1.59 12.85
N ASP A 19 -6.04 -0.50 12.12
CA ASP A 19 -5.47 0.75 12.62
C ASP A 19 -6.43 1.56 13.52
N GLY A 20 -7.67 1.10 13.69
CA GLY A 20 -8.60 1.67 14.67
C GLY A 20 -9.36 2.91 14.19
N HIS A 21 -9.35 3.22 12.89
CA HIS A 21 -10.06 4.38 12.33
C HIS A 21 -11.58 4.19 12.21
N GLY A 22 -12.11 2.98 12.44
CA GLY A 22 -13.54 2.69 12.36
C GLY A 22 -14.15 3.12 11.01
N PRO A 23 -15.30 3.84 11.00
CA PRO A 23 -15.98 4.25 9.76
C PRO A 23 -15.19 5.29 8.96
N ASP A 24 -14.26 6.02 9.60
CA ASP A 24 -13.44 7.05 8.96
C ASP A 24 -12.13 6.50 8.37
N CYS A 25 -11.92 5.17 8.38
CA CYS A 25 -10.73 4.58 7.77
C CYS A 25 -10.64 4.98 6.29
N PRO A 26 -9.52 5.56 5.81
CA PRO A 26 -9.41 6.05 4.44
C PRO A 26 -9.30 4.92 3.41
N GLU A 27 -9.07 3.68 3.85
CA GLU A 27 -8.89 2.53 2.98
C GLU A 27 -10.22 2.00 2.42
N ARG A 28 -10.25 1.78 1.11
CA ARG A 28 -11.41 1.27 0.36
C ARG A 28 -10.95 0.17 -0.59
N PHE A 29 -11.65 -0.95 -0.59
CA PHE A 29 -11.30 -2.13 -1.38
C PHE A 29 -12.37 -2.37 -2.43
N CYS A 30 -11.96 -2.63 -3.67
CA CYS A 30 -12.89 -3.02 -4.72
C CYS A 30 -13.57 -4.33 -4.32
N ALA A 31 -14.91 -4.33 -4.25
CA ALA A 31 -15.69 -5.48 -3.80
C ALA A 31 -15.58 -6.70 -4.75
N GLU A 32 -15.05 -6.51 -5.96
CA GLU A 32 -14.89 -7.59 -6.94
C GLU A 32 -13.47 -8.16 -6.99
N CYS A 33 -12.44 -7.30 -7.05
CA CYS A 33 -11.05 -7.75 -7.26
C CYS A 33 -10.15 -7.55 -6.04
N GLY A 34 -10.60 -6.84 -5.00
CA GLY A 34 -9.84 -6.61 -3.77
C GLY A 34 -8.78 -5.50 -3.86
N THR A 35 -8.66 -4.78 -4.98
CA THR A 35 -7.71 -3.66 -5.09
C THR A 35 -8.05 -2.55 -4.09
N ALA A 36 -7.06 -2.14 -3.30
CA ALA A 36 -7.18 -1.08 -2.31
C ALA A 36 -6.87 0.30 -2.91
N VAL A 37 -7.63 1.31 -2.48
CA VAL A 37 -7.40 2.74 -2.75
C VAL A 37 -7.58 3.54 -1.46
N LEU A 38 -6.87 4.66 -1.32
CA LEU A 38 -7.06 5.56 -0.18
C LEU A 38 -7.87 6.79 -0.60
N ILE A 39 -8.87 7.14 0.20
CA ILE A 39 -9.72 8.31 0.02
C ILE A 39 -9.54 9.30 1.18
N GLY A 40 -9.72 10.59 0.92
CA GLY A 40 -9.75 11.61 1.97
C GLY A 40 -8.42 11.93 2.65
N LEU A 41 -7.28 11.51 2.09
CA LEU A 41 -5.99 11.94 2.62
C LEU A 41 -5.82 13.44 2.41
N PRO A 42 -5.29 14.17 3.41
CA PRO A 42 -4.92 15.55 3.21
C PRO A 42 -3.89 15.65 2.09
N PRO A 43 -3.87 16.78 1.35
CA PRO A 43 -2.85 17.00 0.33
C PRO A 43 -1.47 16.86 0.96
N VAL A 44 -0.60 16.08 0.32
CA VAL A 44 0.80 15.96 0.76
C VAL A 44 1.48 17.30 0.49
N VAL A 45 1.63 18.10 1.54
CA VAL A 45 2.39 19.35 1.48
C VAL A 45 3.86 19.04 1.74
N PRO A 46 4.79 19.50 0.89
CA PRO A 46 6.21 19.31 1.15
C PRO A 46 6.57 20.06 2.44
N VAL A 47 7.11 19.33 3.42
CA VAL A 47 7.73 19.96 4.58
C VAL A 47 9.04 20.57 4.10
N ILE A 48 9.02 21.87 3.80
CA ILE A 48 10.25 22.63 3.68
C ILE A 48 10.91 22.64 5.06
N ALA A 49 12.08 22.02 5.16
CA ALA A 49 12.85 22.03 6.40
C ALA A 49 13.26 23.47 6.71
N GLY A 50 12.48 24.14 7.54
CA GLY A 50 12.95 25.34 8.22
C GLY A 50 14.14 24.96 9.08
N ALA A 51 15.20 25.77 9.06
CA ALA A 51 16.36 25.56 9.92
C ALA A 51 15.92 25.63 11.39
N VAL A 52 15.68 24.47 12.01
CA VAL A 52 15.48 24.34 13.45
C VAL A 52 16.81 24.72 14.12
N THR A 53 16.97 25.99 14.51
CA THR A 53 18.19 26.50 15.16
C THR A 53 18.17 26.35 16.68
N GLY A 54 17.25 25.52 17.21
CA GLY A 54 17.17 25.21 18.63
C GLY A 54 18.03 24.02 19.04
N PRO A 55 18.55 23.96 20.29
CA PRO A 55 19.22 22.78 20.80
C PRO A 55 18.25 21.59 20.84
N LEU A 56 18.65 20.45 20.29
CA LEU A 56 17.89 19.22 20.37
C LEU A 56 17.83 18.77 21.87
N PRO A 57 16.66 18.67 22.51
CA PRO A 57 16.57 18.13 23.86
C PRO A 57 17.07 16.67 23.84
N GLY A 58 17.99 16.37 24.75
CA GLY A 58 18.88 15.22 24.76
C GLY A 58 18.26 13.90 24.31
N ILE A 59 18.52 13.55 23.05
CA ILE A 59 18.32 12.18 22.57
C ILE A 59 19.36 11.28 23.26
N THR A 60 18.91 10.44 24.19
CA THR A 60 19.79 9.40 24.74
C THR A 60 19.75 8.21 23.79
N THR A 61 20.67 8.19 22.83
CA THR A 61 20.79 7.08 21.88
C THR A 61 21.31 5.85 22.62
N THR A 62 20.43 4.92 22.98
CA THR A 62 20.86 3.58 23.38
C THR A 62 21.21 2.82 22.11
N SER A 63 22.50 2.72 21.80
CA SER A 63 23.05 1.89 20.74
C SER A 63 22.84 0.40 21.06
N GLY A 64 21.61 -0.09 20.89
CA GLY A 64 21.34 -1.52 20.81
C GLY A 64 21.69 -2.02 19.42
N THR A 65 22.75 -2.81 19.30
CA THR A 65 23.16 -3.44 18.03
C THR A 65 22.07 -4.42 17.57
N PRO A 66 21.46 -4.24 16.38
CA PRO A 66 20.49 -5.22 15.89
C PRO A 66 21.22 -6.49 15.47
N THR A 67 21.08 -7.57 16.25
CA THR A 67 21.51 -8.91 15.84
C THR A 67 20.51 -9.42 14.81
N VAL A 68 20.85 -9.28 13.53
CA VAL A 68 20.06 -9.87 12.43
C VAL A 68 20.33 -11.38 12.38
N HIS A 69 19.38 -12.18 12.85
CA HIS A 69 19.36 -13.61 12.54
C HIS A 69 19.02 -13.78 11.06
N GLY A 70 19.97 -14.33 10.29
CA GLY A 70 19.89 -14.45 8.84
C GLY A 70 18.71 -15.28 8.36
N VAL A 71 17.97 -14.75 7.39
CA VAL A 71 16.87 -15.44 6.70
C VAL A 71 17.44 -16.11 5.44
N PRO A 72 17.26 -17.42 5.22
CA PRO A 72 17.72 -18.05 3.99
C PRO A 72 16.79 -17.70 2.83
N ALA A 73 17.39 -17.39 1.68
CA ALA A 73 16.69 -17.06 0.44
C ALA A 73 15.97 -18.29 -0.13
N LEU A 74 14.66 -18.15 -0.34
CA LEU A 74 13.85 -19.11 -1.09
C LEU A 74 13.61 -18.54 -2.49
N ILE A 75 14.40 -19.02 -3.43
CA ILE A 75 14.23 -18.87 -4.88
C ILE A 75 12.94 -19.58 -5.35
N GLY A 76 12.09 -18.92 -6.16
CA GLY A 76 10.89 -19.55 -6.71
C GLY A 76 10.12 -18.74 -7.77
N THR A 77 10.65 -18.75 -9.00
CA THR A 77 10.02 -18.69 -10.36
C THR A 77 8.74 -17.87 -10.67
N PRO A 78 8.71 -17.11 -11.80
CA PRO A 78 7.48 -16.55 -12.36
C PRO A 78 6.70 -17.58 -13.20
N ALA A 79 5.39 -17.70 -12.95
CA ALA A 79 4.50 -18.53 -13.76
C ALA A 79 3.95 -17.75 -14.97
N SER A 80 4.20 -18.36 -16.13
CA SER A 80 3.88 -17.98 -17.50
C SER A 80 2.37 -17.80 -17.79
N GLY A 81 2.07 -16.91 -18.74
CA GLY A 81 0.72 -16.48 -19.13
C GLY A 81 -0.11 -17.44 -20.00
N ARG A 82 -1.32 -16.97 -20.36
CA ARG A 82 -2.16 -17.52 -21.43
C ARG A 82 -2.79 -16.41 -22.26
N THR A 83 -2.37 -16.34 -23.51
CA THR A 83 -3.01 -15.59 -24.61
C THR A 83 -4.29 -16.29 -25.04
N THR A 84 -5.37 -15.53 -25.21
CA THR A 84 -6.66 -15.99 -25.76
C THR A 84 -6.54 -16.25 -27.27
N SER A 85 -7.02 -17.42 -27.72
CA SER A 85 -7.10 -17.75 -29.16
C SER A 85 -8.48 -17.37 -29.70
N ALA A 86 -8.53 -16.49 -30.69
CA ALA A 86 -9.76 -16.15 -31.41
C ALA A 86 -10.14 -17.25 -32.42
N ARG A 87 -11.44 -17.44 -32.56
CA ARG A 87 -12.13 -18.45 -33.35
C ARG A 87 -12.30 -17.96 -34.80
N ALA A 88 -11.82 -18.73 -35.79
CA ALA A 88 -12.13 -18.49 -37.19
C ALA A 88 -13.25 -19.43 -37.64
N VAL A 89 -14.24 -18.87 -38.34
CA VAL A 89 -15.35 -19.56 -39.00
C VAL A 89 -15.09 -19.48 -40.49
N ALA A 90 -15.09 -20.62 -41.18
CA ALA A 90 -15.26 -20.72 -42.62
C ALA A 90 -16.02 -22.02 -42.91
#